data_AF-A0A3D8HBX7-F1
#
_entry.id   AF-A0A3D8HBX7-F1
#
_cell.length_a   1.000
_cell.length_b   1.000
_cell.length_c   1.000
_cell.angle_alpha   90.00
_cell.angle_beta   90.00
_cell.angle_gamma   90.00
#
_symmetry.space_group_name_H-M   'P 1'
#
loop_
_entity.id
_entity.type
_entity.pdbx_description
1 polymer ?
#
loop_
_entity_poly.entity_id
_entity_poly.type
_entity_poly.pdbx_seq_one_letter_code
_entity_poly.pdbx_strand_id
1 'polypeptide(L)'
;MEIALNPPVLSIEFDNTTKFQEILSLEEKMNVFFKDRFYSDSVESYYIEFICVSPAFRPFNKPKRTKYYSDVTLNNPFIQGEKNHFCKILAVSMDLDFESFYQSNEKEGFNIIGNTLLKFLESLKYPQVIKSFDKNRFNNDMKDFFVQIGCTIVTP
;
A
#
# COMPACT_ATOMS: atom_id res chain seq x y z
N MET A 1 -4.13 11.41 -8.36
CA MET A 1 -3.96 9.94 -8.39
C MET A 1 -4.63 9.38 -7.15
N GLU A 2 -5.34 8.26 -7.28
CA GLU A 2 -5.94 7.56 -6.13
C GLU A 2 -4.91 6.65 -5.47
N ILE A 3 -4.87 6.64 -4.13
CA ILE A 3 -4.11 5.66 -3.36
C ILE A 3 -5.10 4.80 -2.61
N ALA A 4 -5.10 3.49 -2.87
CA ALA A 4 -5.90 2.57 -2.10
C ALA A 4 -4.99 1.73 -1.20
N LEU A 5 -5.24 1.74 0.10
CA LEU A 5 -4.67 0.77 1.01
C LEU A 5 -5.66 -0.38 1.07
N ASN A 6 -5.45 -1.38 0.20
CA ASN A 6 -6.27 -2.59 0.18
C ASN A 6 -6.38 -3.14 1.60
N PRO A 7 -7.54 -3.70 2.00
CA PRO A 7 -7.74 -4.20 3.35
C PRO A 7 -6.52 -5.01 3.79
N PRO A 8 -5.82 -4.58 4.85
CA PRO A 8 -4.57 -5.21 5.24
C PRO A 8 -4.84 -6.65 5.67
N VAL A 9 -3.92 -7.54 5.35
CA VAL A 9 -3.97 -8.93 5.83
C VAL A 9 -3.36 -8.94 7.22
N LEU A 10 -4.21 -8.79 8.23
CA LEU A 10 -3.82 -8.80 9.65
C LEU A 10 -4.21 -10.13 10.29
N SER A 11 -3.37 -10.64 11.20
CA SER A 11 -3.76 -11.78 12.03
C SER A 11 -4.77 -11.37 13.12
N ILE A 12 -5.51 -12.35 13.65
CA ILE A 12 -6.62 -12.16 14.61
C ILE A 12 -6.21 -11.40 15.89
N GLU A 13 -4.93 -11.43 16.24
CA GLU A 13 -4.36 -10.68 17.35
C GLU A 13 -4.66 -9.18 17.22
N PHE A 14 -4.72 -8.66 15.98
CA PHE A 14 -5.03 -7.27 15.71
C PHE A 14 -6.50 -6.87 15.95
N ASP A 15 -7.42 -7.82 16.10
CA ASP A 15 -8.86 -7.53 16.28
C ASP A 15 -9.15 -6.72 17.55
N ASN A 16 -8.28 -6.83 18.57
CA ASN A 16 -8.38 -6.08 19.82
C ASN A 16 -7.57 -4.77 19.80
N THR A 17 -7.14 -4.32 18.63
CA THR A 17 -6.30 -3.12 18.44
C THR A 17 -6.99 -2.09 17.55
N THR A 18 -6.43 -0.88 17.49
CA THR A 18 -6.87 0.19 16.59
C THR A 18 -6.21 0.13 15.21
N LYS A 19 -5.35 -0.86 14.93
CA LYS A 19 -4.45 -0.86 13.76
C LYS A 19 -5.17 -0.82 12.42
N PHE A 20 -6.31 -1.50 12.30
CA PHE A 20 -7.12 -1.42 11.08
C PHE A 20 -7.63 0.00 10.83
N GLN A 21 -8.15 0.67 11.88
CA GLN A 21 -8.64 2.05 11.79
C GLN A 21 -7.52 3.05 11.52
N GLU A 22 -6.33 2.83 12.11
CA GLU A 22 -5.15 3.64 11.83
C GLU A 22 -4.74 3.56 10.35
N ILE A 23 -4.79 2.36 9.74
CA ILE A 23 -4.51 2.17 8.31
C ILE A 23 -5.57 2.87 7.45
N LEU A 24 -6.86 2.78 7.80
CA LEU A 24 -7.91 3.53 7.09
C LEU A 24 -7.69 5.04 7.18
N SER A 25 -7.35 5.56 8.36
CA SER A 25 -7.02 6.98 8.53
C SER A 25 -5.81 7.40 7.69
N LEU A 26 -4.81 6.52 7.55
CA LEU A 26 -3.66 6.76 6.68
C LEU A 26 -4.07 6.84 5.21
N GLU A 27 -4.92 5.92 4.74
CA GLU A 27 -5.46 5.92 3.38
C GLU A 27 -6.19 7.22 3.05
N GLU A 28 -7.05 7.71 3.97
CA GLU A 28 -7.75 8.99 3.80
C GLU A 28 -6.76 10.16 3.64
N LYS A 29 -5.74 10.22 4.50
CA LYS A 29 -4.69 11.25 4.44
C LYS A 29 -3.89 11.18 3.13
N MET A 30 -3.57 9.97 2.67
CA MET A 30 -2.89 9.77 1.39
C MET A 30 -3.76 10.24 0.23
N ASN A 31 -5.04 9.87 0.19
CA ASN A 31 -5.94 10.30 -0.88
C ASN A 31 -6.08 11.82 -0.94
N VAL A 32 -6.13 12.51 0.20
CA VAL A 32 -6.11 13.99 0.23
C VAL A 32 -4.82 14.53 -0.37
N PHE A 33 -3.66 13.98 0.00
CA PHE A 33 -2.36 14.45 -0.47
C PHE A 33 -2.11 14.17 -1.98
N PHE A 34 -2.60 13.05 -2.49
CA PHE A 34 -2.34 12.58 -3.86
C PHE A 34 -3.41 12.94 -4.89
N LYS A 35 -4.59 13.43 -4.47
CA LYS A 35 -5.77 13.69 -5.31
C LYS A 35 -5.45 14.33 -6.66
N ASP A 36 -4.76 15.47 -6.65
CA ASP A 36 -4.48 16.27 -7.86
C ASP A 36 -3.08 16.02 -8.44
N ARG A 37 -2.35 15.04 -7.90
CA ARG A 37 -1.02 14.67 -8.40
C ARG A 37 -1.15 13.72 -9.59
N PHE A 38 -0.31 13.95 -10.59
CA PHE A 38 -0.27 13.20 -11.84
C PHE A 38 1.14 12.65 -12.08
N TYR A 39 1.22 11.36 -12.42
CA TYR A 39 2.50 10.66 -12.64
C TYR A 39 2.57 9.94 -13.99
N SER A 40 1.43 9.61 -14.61
CA SER A 40 1.30 9.23 -16.03
C SER A 40 -0.17 9.00 -16.42
N ASP A 41 -0.44 8.94 -17.72
CA ASP A 41 -1.75 8.51 -18.25
C ASP A 41 -2.02 7.01 -18.08
N SER A 42 -0.99 6.24 -17.73
CA SER A 42 -1.04 4.77 -17.65
C SER A 42 -1.30 4.26 -16.24
N VAL A 43 -1.30 5.10 -15.22
CA VAL A 43 -1.58 4.71 -13.83
C VAL A 43 -2.50 5.76 -13.20
N GLU A 44 -3.74 5.37 -12.93
CA GLU A 44 -4.75 6.23 -12.29
C GLU A 44 -4.85 5.95 -10.78
N SER A 45 -4.69 4.68 -10.39
CA SER A 45 -4.74 4.26 -8.98
C SER A 45 -3.56 3.37 -8.61
N TYR A 46 -3.07 3.55 -7.37
CA TYR A 46 -1.98 2.78 -6.80
C TYR A 46 -2.50 1.99 -5.60
N TYR A 47 -2.52 0.67 -5.71
CA TYR A 47 -3.07 -0.24 -4.70
C TYR A 47 -1.95 -0.84 -3.88
N ILE A 48 -2.00 -0.68 -2.55
CA ILE A 48 -0.98 -1.15 -1.62
C ILE A 48 -1.63 -2.12 -0.64
N GLU A 49 -1.17 -3.36 -0.62
CA GLU A 49 -1.58 -4.38 0.35
C GLU A 49 -0.46 -4.55 1.39
N PHE A 50 -0.77 -4.28 2.65
CA PHE A 50 0.10 -4.62 3.77
C PHE A 50 -0.28 -5.99 4.33
N ILE A 51 0.72 -6.85 4.48
CA ILE A 51 0.57 -8.15 5.14
C ILE A 51 1.32 -8.07 6.46
N CYS A 52 0.58 -8.20 7.56
CA CYS A 52 1.14 -8.20 8.91
C CYS A 52 0.52 -9.34 9.70
N VAL A 53 1.11 -10.52 9.57
CA VAL A 53 0.59 -11.75 10.18
C VAL A 53 1.58 -12.31 11.18
N SER A 54 1.07 -12.96 12.23
CA SER A 54 1.95 -13.58 13.22
C SER A 54 2.83 -14.65 12.55
N PRO A 55 4.04 -14.93 13.08
CA PRO A 55 5.04 -15.73 12.38
C PRO A 55 4.55 -17.10 11.89
N ALA A 56 3.61 -17.72 12.62
CA ALA A 56 3.00 -19.00 12.26
C ALA A 56 2.19 -18.94 10.94
N PHE A 57 1.62 -17.78 10.58
CA PHE A 57 0.79 -17.61 9.38
C PHE A 57 1.56 -17.06 8.17
N ARG A 58 2.81 -16.60 8.36
CA ARG A 58 3.64 -16.05 7.29
C ARG A 58 3.85 -16.99 6.10
N PRO A 59 3.99 -18.33 6.25
CA PRO A 59 4.09 -19.23 5.10
C PRO A 59 2.86 -19.21 4.18
N PHE A 60 1.69 -18.87 4.71
CA PHE A 60 0.41 -18.88 4.00
C PHE A 60 0.03 -17.52 3.43
N ASN A 61 0.55 -16.43 4.00
CA ASN A 61 0.28 -15.06 3.58
C ASN A 61 1.58 -14.40 3.13
N LYS A 62 1.98 -14.69 1.89
CA LYS A 62 3.17 -14.08 1.29
C LYS A 62 2.80 -12.91 0.41
N PRO A 63 3.61 -11.85 0.36
CA PRO A 63 3.40 -10.73 -0.55
C PRO A 63 3.26 -11.20 -2.00
N LYS A 64 2.23 -10.69 -2.67
CA LYS A 64 1.99 -10.96 -4.08
C LYS A 64 3.01 -10.22 -4.93
N ARG A 65 3.38 -10.79 -6.08
CA ARG A 65 4.17 -10.06 -7.08
C ARG A 65 3.40 -8.81 -7.53
N THR A 66 4.12 -7.72 -7.77
CA THR A 66 3.57 -6.51 -8.36
C THR A 66 2.80 -6.84 -9.65
N LYS A 67 1.58 -6.31 -9.75
CA LYS A 67 0.71 -6.49 -10.91
C LYS A 67 0.26 -5.15 -11.43
N TYR A 68 0.07 -5.09 -12.74
CA TYR A 68 -0.57 -3.96 -13.40
C TYR A 68 -1.82 -4.45 -14.11
N TYR A 69 -2.91 -3.72 -13.92
CA TYR A 69 -4.21 -3.97 -14.55
C TYR A 69 -4.48 -2.82 -15.51
N SER A 70 -4.39 -3.08 -16.82
CA SER A 70 -4.62 -2.04 -17.83
C SER A 70 -6.09 -1.66 -17.94
N ASP A 71 -6.93 -2.66 -18.14
CA ASP A 71 -8.39 -2.61 -18.22
C ASP A 71 -8.86 -4.06 -18.18
N VAL A 72 -9.35 -4.51 -17.03
CA VAL A 72 -9.84 -5.88 -16.84
C VAL A 72 -11.09 -5.90 -15.98
N THR A 73 -12.00 -6.81 -16.30
CA THR A 73 -13.16 -7.09 -15.48
C THR A 73 -13.05 -8.50 -14.92
N LEU A 74 -13.03 -8.61 -13.59
CA LEU A 74 -12.90 -9.88 -12.88
C LEU A 74 -14.17 -10.16 -12.08
N ASN A 75 -14.52 -11.42 -11.88
CA ASN A 75 -15.61 -11.78 -10.98
C ASN A 75 -15.25 -11.39 -9.54
N ASN A 76 -16.20 -10.86 -8.78
CA ASN A 76 -16.04 -10.66 -7.36
C ASN A 76 -15.95 -12.04 -6.68
N PRO A 77 -14.87 -12.35 -5.93
CA PRO A 77 -14.72 -13.66 -5.28
C PRO A 77 -15.70 -13.86 -4.11
N PHE A 78 -16.29 -12.79 -3.57
CA PHE A 78 -17.17 -12.83 -2.40
C PHE A 78 -18.66 -12.77 -2.74
N ILE A 79 -19.02 -12.16 -3.88
CA ILE A 79 -20.42 -11.92 -4.26
C ILE A 79 -20.67 -12.53 -5.63
N GLN A 80 -21.47 -13.61 -5.66
CA GLN A 80 -21.76 -14.35 -6.88
C GLN A 80 -22.47 -13.46 -7.91
N GLY A 81 -21.95 -13.41 -9.13
CA GLY A 81 -22.53 -12.64 -10.23
C GLY A 81 -22.09 -11.18 -10.30
N GLU A 82 -21.43 -10.66 -9.27
CA GLU A 82 -20.83 -9.33 -9.30
C GLU A 82 -19.46 -9.35 -10.01
N LYS A 83 -19.11 -8.25 -10.66
CA LYS A 83 -17.84 -8.06 -11.36
C LYS A 83 -17.18 -6.77 -10.94
N ASN A 84 -15.88 -6.83 -10.67
CA ASN A 84 -15.03 -5.70 -10.37
C ASN A 84 -14.28 -5.29 -11.62
N HIS A 85 -14.36 -4.02 -11.98
CA HIS A 85 -13.61 -3.42 -13.09
C HIS A 85 -12.35 -2.76 -12.53
N PHE A 86 -11.19 -3.13 -13.09
CA PHE A 86 -9.88 -2.61 -12.72
C PHE A 86 -9.26 -1.96 -13.95
N CYS A 87 -8.99 -0.66 -13.90
CA CYS A 87 -8.43 0.09 -15.03
C CYS A 87 -7.25 0.94 -14.58
N LYS A 88 -6.11 0.80 -15.25
CA LYS A 88 -4.85 1.51 -14.97
C LYS A 88 -4.42 1.46 -13.50
N ILE A 89 -4.48 0.27 -12.90
CA ILE A 89 -4.13 0.05 -11.48
C ILE A 89 -2.77 -0.60 -11.39
N LEU A 90 -1.86 0.01 -10.63
CA LEU A 90 -0.62 -0.63 -10.19
C LEU A 90 -0.82 -1.16 -8.76
N ALA A 91 -0.80 -2.49 -8.61
CA ALA A 91 -0.99 -3.17 -7.33
C ALA A 91 0.33 -3.75 -6.80
N VAL A 92 0.67 -3.42 -5.56
CA VAL A 92 1.82 -3.92 -4.82
C VAL A 92 1.39 -4.55 -3.50
N SER A 93 2.24 -5.42 -2.98
CA SER A 93 2.00 -6.15 -1.74
C SER A 93 3.33 -6.29 -1.01
N MET A 94 3.35 -6.08 0.31
CA MET A 94 4.56 -6.14 1.12
C MET A 94 4.29 -6.57 2.55
N ASP A 95 5.32 -7.15 3.18
CA ASP A 95 5.31 -7.53 4.60
C ASP A 95 5.57 -6.30 5.48
N LEU A 96 4.80 -6.19 6.57
CA LEU A 96 5.19 -5.43 7.74
C LEU A 96 5.77 -6.37 8.79
N ASP A 97 6.66 -5.86 9.64
CA ASP A 97 7.17 -6.61 10.78
C ASP A 97 6.08 -6.73 11.86
N PHE A 98 5.72 -7.96 12.22
CA PHE A 98 4.58 -8.23 13.10
C PHE A 98 4.78 -7.66 14.50
N GLU A 99 5.85 -8.05 15.20
CA GLU A 99 6.11 -7.63 16.58
C GLU A 99 6.17 -6.10 16.72
N SER A 100 6.95 -5.42 15.88
CA SER A 100 7.08 -3.97 15.98
C SER A 100 5.78 -3.24 15.64
N PHE A 101 5.06 -3.68 14.61
CA PHE A 101 3.81 -3.04 14.23
C PHE A 101 2.70 -3.29 15.25
N TYR A 102 2.58 -4.52 15.76
CA TYR A 102 1.58 -4.89 16.77
C TYR A 102 1.72 -4.07 18.06
N GLN A 103 2.95 -3.82 18.51
CA GLN A 103 3.22 -3.09 19.75
C GLN A 103 3.25 -1.56 19.59
N SER A 104 3.22 -1.07 18.35
CA SER A 104 3.35 0.36 18.06
C SER A 104 2.12 1.18 18.48
N ASN A 105 2.31 2.44 18.86
CA ASN A 105 1.24 3.44 18.78
C ASN A 105 1.01 3.89 17.31
N GLU A 106 0.02 4.76 17.06
CA GLU A 106 -0.30 5.22 15.69
C GLU A 106 0.91 5.84 14.98
N LYS A 107 1.62 6.77 15.64
CA LYS A 107 2.76 7.47 15.05
C LYS A 107 3.90 6.50 14.71
N GLU A 108 4.21 5.58 15.62
CA GLU A 108 5.18 4.52 15.39
C GLU A 108 4.74 3.59 14.26
N GLY A 109 3.45 3.25 14.18
CA GLY A 109 2.88 2.46 13.10
C GLY A 109 3.05 3.13 11.74
N PHE A 110 2.80 4.44 11.64
CA PHE A 110 3.04 5.19 10.40
C PHE A 110 4.53 5.29 10.05
N ASN A 111 5.43 5.39 11.04
CA ASN A 111 6.86 5.28 10.79
C ASN A 111 7.24 3.91 10.20
N ILE A 112 6.71 2.81 10.76
CA ILE A 112 6.97 1.46 10.27
C ILE A 112 6.46 1.32 8.83
N ILE A 113 5.22 1.74 8.57
CA ILE A 113 4.61 1.70 7.24
C ILE A 113 5.42 2.54 6.24
N GLY A 114 5.70 3.79 6.57
CA GLY A 114 6.40 4.72 5.68
C GLY A 114 7.81 4.25 5.32
N ASN A 115 8.61 3.83 6.31
CA ASN A 115 9.94 3.31 6.05
C ASN A 115 9.92 2.01 5.24
N THR A 116 8.98 1.11 5.53
CA THR A 116 8.82 -0.15 4.78
C THR A 116 8.43 0.11 3.32
N LEU A 117 7.44 0.98 3.12
CA LEU A 117 6.93 1.33 1.80
C LEU A 117 8.01 2.02 0.96
N LEU A 118 8.72 3.01 1.51
CA LEU A 118 9.76 3.72 0.77
C LEU A 118 10.91 2.80 0.36
N LYS A 119 11.37 1.94 1.29
CA LYS A 119 12.39 0.92 0.99
C LYS A 119 11.93 -0.06 -0.09
N PHE A 120 10.65 -0.46 -0.06
CA PHE A 120 10.08 -1.28 -1.11
C PHE A 120 10.10 -0.57 -2.46
N LEU A 121 9.64 0.69 -2.52
CA LEU A 121 9.58 1.49 -3.74
C LEU A 121 10.95 1.76 -4.38
N GLU A 122 12.01 1.92 -3.58
CA GLU A 122 13.38 2.07 -4.08
C GLU A 122 13.87 0.83 -4.85
N SER A 123 13.49 -0.36 -4.37
CA SER A 123 13.89 -1.63 -4.98
C SER A 123 12.89 -2.14 -6.04
N LEU A 124 11.74 -1.47 -6.19
CA LEU A 124 10.63 -1.94 -7.01
C LEU A 124 10.99 -1.93 -8.51
N LYS A 125 10.85 -3.10 -9.13
CA LYS A 125 10.91 -3.25 -10.59
C LYS A 125 9.53 -3.04 -11.18
N TYR A 126 9.29 -1.85 -11.70
CA TYR A 126 8.03 -1.49 -12.34
C TYR A 126 7.80 -2.30 -13.63
N PRO A 127 6.54 -2.72 -13.92
CA PRO A 127 6.18 -3.34 -15.19
C PRO A 127 6.53 -2.44 -16.39
N GLN A 128 7.11 -3.03 -17.44
CA GLN A 128 7.54 -2.29 -18.64
C GLN A 128 6.40 -1.57 -19.37
N VAL A 129 5.17 -2.07 -19.23
CA VAL A 129 3.97 -1.49 -19.82
C VAL A 129 3.65 -0.08 -19.28
N ILE A 130 4.12 0.26 -18.08
CA ILE A 130 3.94 1.59 -17.46
C ILE A 130 5.24 2.41 -17.43
N LYS A 131 6.11 2.25 -18.43
CA LYS A 131 7.40 2.96 -18.52
C LYS A 131 7.30 4.50 -18.44
N SER A 132 6.13 5.07 -18.73
CA SER A 132 5.85 6.51 -18.64
C SER A 132 5.57 7.00 -17.21
N PHE A 133 5.35 6.10 -16.26
CA PHE A 133 5.11 6.45 -14.86
C PHE A 133 6.35 7.10 -14.23
N ASP A 134 6.21 8.35 -13.79
CA ASP A 134 7.25 9.10 -13.10
C ASP A 134 7.45 8.57 -11.67
N LYS A 135 8.11 7.42 -11.57
CA LYS A 135 8.42 6.73 -10.31
C LYS A 135 9.28 7.59 -9.37
N ASN A 136 10.14 8.45 -9.90
CA ASN A 136 11.02 9.26 -9.07
C ASN A 136 10.23 10.33 -8.34
N ARG A 137 9.36 11.04 -9.08
CA ARG A 137 8.45 12.01 -8.48
C ARG A 137 7.47 11.34 -7.52
N PHE A 138 6.90 10.19 -7.89
CA PHE A 138 6.02 9.44 -7.00
C PHE A 138 6.69 9.05 -5.68
N ASN A 139 7.91 8.49 -5.73
CA ASN A 139 8.64 8.09 -4.54
C ASN A 139 8.99 9.30 -3.65
N ASN A 140 9.38 10.43 -4.26
CA ASN A 140 9.64 11.67 -3.52
C ASN A 140 8.37 12.21 -2.85
N ASP A 141 7.25 12.25 -3.58
CA ASP A 141 5.98 12.68 -3.03
C ASP A 141 5.48 11.77 -1.91
N MET A 142 5.72 10.46 -2.01
CA MET A 142 5.45 9.49 -0.95
C MET A 142 6.28 9.78 0.30
N LYS A 143 7.57 10.09 0.12
CA LYS A 143 8.45 10.48 1.23
C LYS A 143 7.97 11.78 1.87
N ASP A 144 7.67 12.80 1.08
CA ASP A 144 7.19 14.10 1.54
C ASP A 144 5.88 13.95 2.31
N PHE A 145 4.97 13.10 1.85
CA PHE A 145 3.74 12.77 2.57
C PHE A 145 4.00 12.27 3.99
N PHE A 146 4.84 11.23 4.13
CA PHE A 146 5.14 10.67 5.46
C PHE A 146 5.83 11.70 6.37
N VAL A 147 6.76 12.49 5.82
CA VAL A 147 7.40 13.58 6.57
C VAL A 147 6.37 14.63 7.01
N GLN A 148 5.43 15.00 6.14
CA GLN A 148 4.39 15.98 6.45
C GLN A 148 3.46 15.53 7.59
N ILE A 149 3.14 14.23 7.67
CA ILE A 149 2.34 13.69 8.78
C ILE A 149 3.16 13.39 10.04
N GLY A 150 4.44 13.81 10.07
CA GLY A 150 5.30 13.74 11.25
C GLY A 150 6.08 12.44 11.41
N CYS A 151 6.24 11.66 10.33
CA CYS A 151 7.07 10.46 10.35
C CYS A 151 8.56 10.79 10.21
N THR A 152 9.38 10.00 10.89
CA THR A 152 10.84 10.01 10.72
C THR A 152 11.20 8.97 9.67
N ILE A 153 11.52 9.44 8.46
CA ILE A 153 11.99 8.56 7.38
C ILE A 153 13.49 8.40 7.46
N VAL A 154 13.93 7.17 7.66
CA VAL A 154 15.33 6.78 7.60
C VAL A 154 15.64 6.49 6.14
N THR A 155 16.15 7.48 5.42
CA THR A 155 16.76 7.20 4.11
C THR A 155 17.99 6.29 4.33
N PRO A 156 18.13 5.21 3.55
CA PRO A 156 19.35 4.41 3.58
C PRO A 156 20.61 5.22 3.22
#